data_AF-A0A529K811-F1
#
_entry.id   AF-A0A529K811-F1
#
_cell.length_a   1.000
_cell.length_b   1.000
_cell.length_c   1.000
_cell.angle_alpha   90.00
_cell.angle_beta   90.00
_cell.angle_gamma   90.00
#
_symmetry.space_group_name_H-M   'P 1'
#
loop_
_entity.id
_entity.type
_entity.pdbx_description
1 polymer ?
#
loop_
_entity_poly.entity_id
_entity_poly.type
_entity_poly.pdbx_seq_one_letter_code
_entity_poly.pdbx_strand_id
1 'polypeptide(L)'
;PDVSDRVYREMAWRADLILSEGGSVIADAVFDRPADRDRIEKAANGGDVAFAGFWLEADPLVLWQRVSERSGGPSDATIDMLSRQLQRKATPSTWRKVDAD
;
A
#
# COMPACT_ATOMS: atom_id res chain seq x y z
N PRO A 1 3.08 4.77 15.55
CA PRO A 1 2.29 3.54 15.39
C PRO A 1 0.79 3.82 15.23
N ASP A 2 0.21 4.58 16.17
CA ASP A 2 -1.24 4.83 16.21
C ASP A 2 -1.78 5.68 15.06
N VAL A 3 -0.97 6.63 14.58
CA VAL A 3 -1.33 7.46 13.42
C VAL A 3 -1.46 6.62 12.15
N SER A 4 -0.52 5.69 11.92
CA SER A 4 -0.56 4.78 10.77
C SER A 4 -1.80 3.89 10.81
N ASP A 5 -2.12 3.28 11.95
CA ASP A 5 -3.32 2.44 12.09
C ASP A 5 -4.60 3.20 11.79
N ARG A 6 -4.70 4.46 12.24
CA ARG A 6 -5.85 5.31 11.93
C ARG A 6 -5.95 5.57 10.42
N VAL A 7 -4.84 5.85 9.74
CA VAL A 7 -4.81 6.07 8.29
C VAL A 7 -5.29 4.81 7.55
N TYR A 8 -4.75 3.63 7.86
CA TYR A 8 -5.18 2.39 7.17
C TYR A 8 -6.63 2.00 7.47
N ARG A 9 -7.14 2.28 8.68
CA ARG A 9 -8.58 2.14 8.95
C ARG A 9 -9.43 3.08 8.11
N GLU A 10 -9.03 4.34 8.02
CA GLU A 10 -9.76 5.34 7.24
C GLU A 10 -9.75 5.01 5.75
N MET A 11 -8.62 4.56 5.21
CA MET A 11 -8.52 4.13 3.81
C MET A 11 -9.49 2.98 3.52
N ALA A 12 -9.53 1.96 4.39
CA ALA A 12 -10.43 0.83 4.20
C ALA A 12 -11.91 1.21 4.34
N TRP A 13 -12.24 2.09 5.30
CA TRP A 13 -13.61 2.59 5.46
C TRP A 13 -14.08 3.40 4.24
N ARG A 14 -13.22 4.27 3.69
CA ARG A 14 -13.54 5.02 2.46
C ARG A 14 -13.66 4.11 1.25
N ALA A 15 -12.80 3.08 1.16
CA ALA A 15 -12.87 2.12 0.08
C ALA A 15 -14.22 1.38 0.09
N ASP A 16 -14.62 0.86 1.25
CA ASP A 16 -15.91 0.19 1.45
C ASP A 16 -17.09 1.08 1.06
N LEU A 17 -17.11 2.33 1.54
CA LEU A 17 -18.17 3.30 1.20
C LEU A 17 -18.25 3.61 -0.30
N ILE A 18 -17.13 3.80 -0.98
CA ILE A 18 -17.14 4.09 -2.43
C ILE A 18 -17.61 2.86 -3.21
N LEU A 19 -17.17 1.66 -2.81
CA LEU A 19 -17.54 0.41 -3.46
C LEU A 19 -19.02 0.08 -3.24
N SER A 20 -19.58 0.36 -2.05
CA SER A 20 -21.01 0.12 -1.76
C SER A 20 -21.95 0.98 -2.61
N GLU A 21 -21.46 2.15 -3.05
CA GLU A 21 -22.18 3.05 -3.97
C GLU A 21 -21.91 2.74 -5.46
N GLY A 22 -21.25 1.62 -5.77
CA GLY A 22 -20.96 1.19 -7.14
C GLY A 22 -19.78 1.90 -7.79
N GLY A 23 -18.97 2.63 -7.02
CA GLY A 23 -17.75 3.26 -7.49
C GLY A 23 -16.59 2.28 -7.67
N SER A 24 -15.43 2.81 -8.07
CA SER A 24 -14.17 2.06 -8.17
C SER A 24 -13.10 2.73 -7.31
N VAL A 25 -12.21 1.93 -6.72
CA VAL A 25 -11.20 2.39 -5.77
C VAL A 25 -9.83 1.84 -6.14
N ILE A 26 -8.82 2.70 -6.07
CA ILE A 26 -7.42 2.31 -6.01
C ILE A 26 -6.89 2.78 -4.65
N ALA A 27 -6.50 1.83 -3.80
CA ALA A 27 -5.86 2.12 -2.53
C ALA A 27 -4.35 2.01 -2.70
N ASP A 28 -3.66 3.15 -2.65
CA ASP A 28 -2.21 3.24 -2.80
C ASP A 28 -1.54 3.55 -1.45
N ALA A 29 -0.82 2.56 -0.93
CA ALA A 29 -0.03 2.67 0.29
C ALA A 29 1.02 1.57 0.34
N VAL A 30 1.91 1.64 1.33
CA VAL A 30 3.01 0.67 1.49
C VAL A 30 2.51 -0.74 1.81
N PHE A 31 1.43 -0.86 2.60
CA PHE A 31 0.82 -2.14 2.98
C PHE A 31 1.84 -3.21 3.47
N ASP A 32 2.88 -2.80 4.19
CA ASP A 32 3.95 -3.67 4.70
C ASP A 32 3.45 -4.62 5.80
N ARG A 33 2.34 -4.29 6.46
CA ARG A 33 1.75 -5.07 7.54
C ARG A 33 0.64 -5.98 7.01
N PRO A 34 0.68 -7.30 7.33
CA PRO A 34 -0.38 -8.24 6.94
C PRO A 34 -1.79 -7.77 7.32
N ALA A 35 -1.96 -7.22 8.53
CA ALA A 35 -3.25 -6.73 9.01
C ALA A 35 -3.83 -5.56 8.18
N ASP A 36 -2.99 -4.76 7.54
CA ASP A 36 -3.44 -3.67 6.67
C ASP A 36 -3.89 -4.20 5.31
N ARG A 37 -3.18 -5.21 4.77
CA ARG A 37 -3.56 -5.93 3.54
C ARG A 37 -4.90 -6.65 3.72
N ASP A 38 -5.04 -7.42 4.79
CA ASP A 38 -6.29 -8.11 5.12
C ASP A 38 -7.46 -7.14 5.26
N ARG A 39 -7.20 -5.95 5.82
CA ARG A 39 -8.23 -4.93 6.04
C ARG A 39 -8.73 -4.35 4.71
N ILE A 40 -7.84 -4.00 3.79
CA ILE A 40 -8.26 -3.45 2.49
C ILE A 40 -8.90 -4.52 1.59
N GLU A 41 -8.43 -5.77 1.66
CA GLU A 41 -9.06 -6.92 0.99
C GLU A 41 -10.51 -7.12 1.45
N LYS A 42 -10.75 -7.05 2.76
CA LYS A 42 -12.10 -7.19 3.33
C LYS A 42 -13.05 -6.06 2.94
N ALA A 43 -12.55 -4.86 2.70
CA ALA A 43 -13.36 -3.73 2.24
C ALA A 43 -13.96 -3.98 0.83
N ALA A 44 -13.32 -4.80 -0.01
CA ALA A 44 -13.89 -5.21 -1.30
C ALA A 44 -14.88 -6.37 -1.16
N ASN A 45 -14.62 -7.31 -0.26
CA ASN A 45 -15.46 -8.50 -0.05
C ASN A 45 -16.82 -8.21 0.60
N GLY A 46 -17.02 -7.02 1.17
CA GLY A 46 -18.32 -6.60 1.72
C GLY A 46 -19.43 -6.42 0.68
N GLY A 47 -19.06 -6.29 -0.61
CA GLY A 47 -20.00 -5.96 -1.70
C GLY A 47 -19.92 -6.85 -2.94
N ASP A 48 -19.42 -8.09 -2.84
CA ASP A 48 -19.18 -8.99 -4.00
C ASP A 48 -18.29 -8.37 -5.09
N VAL A 49 -17.45 -7.39 -4.73
CA VAL A 49 -16.55 -6.70 -5.67
C VAL A 49 -15.26 -7.50 -5.80
N ALA A 50 -14.80 -7.70 -7.04
CA ALA A 50 -13.53 -8.33 -7.31
C ALA A 50 -12.37 -7.51 -6.73
N PHE A 51 -11.53 -8.15 -5.91
CA PHE A 51 -10.30 -7.56 -5.40
C PHE A 51 -9.09 -8.00 -6.23
N ALA A 52 -8.22 -7.05 -6.58
CA ALA A 52 -6.93 -7.32 -7.21
C ALA A 52 -5.82 -6.63 -6.44
N GLY A 53 -4.97 -7.42 -5.76
CA GLY A 53 -3.80 -6.93 -5.05
C GLY A 53 -2.55 -6.97 -5.91
N PHE A 54 -1.81 -5.86 -5.97
CA PHE A 54 -0.55 -5.72 -6.68
C PHE A 54 0.57 -5.28 -5.75
N TRP A 55 1.68 -6.00 -5.77
CA TRP A 55 2.86 -5.72 -4.95
C TRP A 55 4.01 -5.32 -5.86
N LEU A 56 4.40 -4.04 -5.79
CA LEU A 56 5.49 -3.50 -6.62
C LEU A 56 6.83 -3.81 -5.95
N GLU A 57 7.71 -4.48 -6.69
CA GLU A 57 9.09 -4.74 -6.27
C GLU A 57 10.03 -4.05 -7.26
N ALA A 58 11.08 -3.44 -6.72
CA ALA A 58 12.16 -2.86 -7.50
C ALA A 58 13.48 -3.06 -6.74
N ASP A 59 14.59 -3.05 -7.46
CA ASP A 59 15.93 -3.10 -6.91
C ASP A 59 16.12 -1.95 -5.89
N PRO A 60 16.71 -2.22 -4.72
CA PRO A 60 16.96 -1.20 -3.71
C PRO A 60 17.68 0.05 -4.22
N LEU A 61 18.59 -0.09 -5.20
CA LEU A 61 19.31 1.04 -5.80
C LEU A 61 18.38 1.91 -6.65
N VAL A 62 17.46 1.28 -7.40
CA VAL A 62 16.43 2.00 -8.18
C VAL A 62 15.50 2.78 -7.24
N LEU A 63 15.04 2.15 -6.16
CA LEU A 63 14.23 2.82 -5.14
C LEU A 63 14.97 3.99 -4.50
N TRP A 64 16.25 3.81 -4.17
CA TRP A 64 17.09 4.86 -3.59
C TRP A 64 17.26 6.04 -4.53
N GLN A 65 17.54 5.78 -5.81
CA GLN A 65 17.66 6.82 -6.82
C GLN A 65 16.35 7.60 -6.96
N ARG A 66 15.22 6.90 -7.11
CA ARG A 66 13.89 7.53 -7.26
C ARG A 66 13.53 8.40 -6.06
N VAL A 67 13.76 7.94 -4.84
CA VAL A 67 13.48 8.74 -3.63
C VAL A 67 14.41 9.96 -3.54
N SER A 68 15.67 9.84 -3.96
CA SER A 68 16.64 10.93 -3.92
C SER A 68 16.37 12.02 -4.96
N GLU A 69 15.89 11.65 -6.15
CA GLU A 69 15.57 12.58 -7.25
C GLU A 69 14.15 13.15 -7.16
N ARG A 70 13.28 12.55 -6.32
CA ARG A 70 11.89 12.97 -6.17
C ARG A 70 11.79 14.38 -5.61
N SER A 71 11.15 15.26 -6.37
CA SER A 71 10.73 16.59 -5.92
C SER A 71 9.20 16.67 -5.88
N GLY A 72 8.63 16.65 -4.67
CA GLY A 72 7.18 16.68 -4.46
C GLY A 72 6.49 15.31 -4.58
N GLY A 73 5.27 15.21 -4.03
CA GLY A 73 4.46 13.99 -4.00
C GLY A 73 3.72 13.81 -2.66
N PRO A 74 2.67 12.98 -2.62
CA PRO A 74 1.87 12.76 -1.40
C PRO A 74 2.59 11.89 -0.36
N SER A 75 3.65 11.18 -0.76
CA SER A 75 4.42 10.28 0.10
C SER A 75 5.56 11.04 0.80
N ASP A 76 5.61 10.94 2.12
CA ASP A 76 6.63 11.54 2.99
C ASP A 76 7.90 10.67 3.13
N ALA A 77 8.00 9.58 2.36
CA ALA A 77 9.12 8.65 2.45
C ALA A 77 10.47 9.34 2.17
N THR A 78 11.31 9.44 3.20
CA THR A 78 12.72 9.82 3.07
C THR A 78 13.60 8.59 2.81
N ILE A 79 14.87 8.81 2.47
CA ILE A 79 15.87 7.73 2.34
C ILE A 79 15.95 6.90 3.63
N ASP A 80 15.83 7.52 4.81
CA ASP A 80 15.79 6.82 6.10
C ASP A 80 14.54 5.93 6.24
N MET A 81 13.38 6.41 5.77
CA MET A 81 12.14 5.62 5.79
C MET A 81 12.23 4.43 4.83
N LEU A 82 12.76 4.63 3.61
CA LEU A 82 13.01 3.56 2.65
C LEU A 82 13.96 2.50 3.24
N SER A 83 15.05 2.94 3.86
CA SER A 83 16.03 2.04 4.50
C SER A 83 15.38 1.17 5.58
N ARG A 84 14.50 1.76 6.40
CA ARG A 84 13.74 1.03 7.43
C ARG A 84 12.74 0.05 6.81
N GLN A 85 12.09 0.39 5.70
CA GLN A 85 11.16 -0.49 5.00
C GLN A 85 11.88 -1.71 4.42
N LEU A 86 13.03 -1.52 3.77
CA LEU A 86 13.84 -2.61 3.23
C LEU A 86 14.37 -3.54 4.33
N GLN A 87 14.78 -3.00 5.48
CA GLN A 87 15.26 -3.80 6.61
C GLN A 87 14.15 -4.64 7.26
N ARG A 88 12.91 -4.13 7.29
CA ARG A 88 11.78 -4.83 7.90
C ARG A 88 11.39 -6.12 7.20
N LYS A 89 11.89 -6.37 5.97
CA LYS A 89 11.54 -7.53 5.12
C LYS A 89 10.04 -7.80 5.17
N ALA A 90 9.29 -7.05 4.36
CA ALA A 90 7.84 -7.22 4.27
C ALA A 90 7.49 -8.71 4.17
N THR A 91 6.53 -9.16 4.98
CA THR A 91 6.08 -10.55 4.95
C THR A 91 5.56 -10.83 3.55
N PRO A 92 5.88 -12.00 2.94
CA PRO A 92 5.42 -12.35 1.60
C PRO A 92 3.95 -11.99 1.42
N SER A 93 3.66 -11.19 0.38
CA SER A 93 2.29 -10.86 0.01
C SER A 93 1.72 -12.02 -0.82
N THR A 94 0.42 -12.28 -0.67
CA THR A 94 -0.37 -13.11 -1.60
C THR A 94 -0.71 -12.35 -2.88
N TRP A 95 -0.46 -11.03 -2.88
CA TRP A 95 -0.70 -10.14 -4.00
C TRP A 95 0.21 -10.46 -5.17
N ARG A 96 -0.27 -10.13 -6.37
CA ARG A 96 0.51 -10.32 -7.59
C ARG A 96 1.73 -9.42 -7.56
N LYS A 97 2.91 -10.02 -7.57
CA LYS A 97 4.18 -9.30 -7.73
C LYS A 97 4.27 -8.69 -9.12
N VAL A 98 4.68 -7.44 -9.17
CA VAL A 98 4.93 -6.68 -10.39
C VAL A 98 6.31 -6.06 -10.27
N ASP A 99 7.15 -6.34 -11.25
CA ASP A 99 8.45 -5.69 -11.40
C ASP A 99 8.23 -4.23 -11.79
N ALA A 100 8.87 -3.33 -11.05
CA ALA A 100 8.74 -1.90 -11.17
C ALA A 100 10.09 -1.20 -11.33
N ASP A 101 11.16 -1.90 -11.73
CA ASP A 101 12.46 -1.30 -12.07
C ASP A 101 12.38 -0.26 -13.20
#